data_AF-A0A0C4FCF4-F1
#
_entry.id   AF-A0A0C4FCF4-F1
#
_cell.length_a   1.000
_cell.length_b   1.000
_cell.length_c   1.000
_cell.angle_alpha   90.00
_cell.angle_beta   90.00
_cell.angle_gamma   90.00
#
_symmetry.space_group_name_H-M   'P 1'
#
loop_
_entity.id
_entity.type
_entity.pdbx_description
1 polymer ?
#
loop_
_entity_poly.entity_id
_entity_poly.type
_entity_poly.pdbx_seq_one_letter_code
_entity_poly.pdbx_strand_id
1 'polypeptide(L)'
;GYSRVCKGGDEANATTEFDTTQKAITPMGGFVRYGVVKNDFLMLKGSVPGVKKRVITLRKSLMTHTSRRDLEKINLKFIDTSSKFGHGRFQTAAEKSAFMGQLK
;
A
#
# COMPACT_ATOMS: atom_id res chain seq x y z
N GLY A 1 7.95 -13.05 8.13
CA GLY A 1 8.56 -11.70 7.99
C GLY A 1 7.51 -10.69 7.56
N TYR A 2 7.13 -9.75 8.43
CA TYR A 2 5.93 -8.92 8.27
C TYR A 2 6.05 -7.72 7.33
N SER A 3 6.87 -7.82 6.28
CA SER A 3 7.12 -6.70 5.39
C SER A 3 7.14 -7.11 3.92
N ARG A 4 6.47 -6.32 3.08
CA ARG A 4 6.54 -6.43 1.61
C ARG A 4 7.48 -5.35 1.08
N VAL A 5 8.47 -5.75 0.30
CA VAL A 5 9.36 -4.86 -0.44
C VAL A 5 8.77 -4.67 -1.84
N CYS A 6 8.59 -3.43 -2.26
CA CYS A 6 8.05 -3.09 -3.58
C CYS A 6 8.96 -2.11 -4.31
N LYS A 7 8.97 -2.19 -5.64
CA LYS A 7 9.85 -1.39 -6.51
C LYS A 7 9.08 -0.20 -7.09
N GLY A 8 9.66 0.99 -7.09
CA GLY A 8 9.00 2.21 -7.54
C GLY A 8 8.62 2.25 -9.01
N GLY A 9 9.39 1.55 -9.87
CA GLY A 9 9.17 1.55 -11.31
C GLY A 9 7.96 0.76 -11.81
N ASP A 10 7.33 -0.05 -10.95
CA ASP A 10 6.22 -0.91 -11.35
C ASP A 10 4.86 -0.18 -11.21
N GLU A 11 4.17 0.05 -12.31
CA GLU A 11 2.85 0.72 -12.29
C GLU A 11 1.76 -0.14 -11.60
N ALA A 12 1.97 -1.47 -11.54
CA ALA A 12 1.10 -2.46 -10.91
C ALA A 12 1.55 -2.85 -9.48
N ASN A 13 2.10 -1.89 -8.73
CA ASN A 13 2.71 -2.11 -7.42
C ASN A 13 1.77 -2.62 -6.31
N ALA A 14 0.46 -2.41 -6.44
CA ALA A 14 -0.55 -2.88 -5.49
C ALA A 14 -1.37 -4.08 -6.00
N THR A 15 -1.00 -4.65 -7.13
CA THR A 15 -1.55 -5.91 -7.64
C THR A 15 -1.07 -7.08 -6.78
N THR A 16 -1.91 -8.10 -6.68
CA THR A 16 -1.61 -9.36 -5.97
C THR A 16 -2.07 -10.54 -6.82
N GLU A 17 -1.68 -11.76 -6.46
CA GLU A 17 -2.13 -12.97 -7.19
C GLU A 17 -3.66 -13.15 -7.14
N PHE A 18 -4.31 -12.66 -6.08
CA PHE A 18 -5.75 -12.74 -5.89
C PHE A 18 -6.51 -11.55 -6.48
N ASP A 19 -5.85 -10.40 -6.60
CA ASP A 19 -6.40 -9.16 -7.13
C ASP A 19 -5.55 -8.70 -8.30
N THR A 20 -6.00 -9.04 -9.51
CA THR A 20 -5.33 -8.81 -10.80
C THR A 20 -5.54 -7.39 -11.33
N THR A 21 -6.26 -6.53 -10.60
CA THR A 21 -6.43 -5.13 -11.00
C THR A 21 -5.08 -4.42 -11.04
N GLN A 22 -4.79 -3.76 -12.17
CA GLN A 22 -3.58 -2.95 -12.31
C GLN A 22 -3.77 -1.64 -11.57
N LYS A 23 -3.18 -1.56 -10.37
CA LYS A 23 -3.24 -0.37 -9.53
C LYS A 23 -1.92 -0.16 -8.80
N ALA A 24 -1.57 1.10 -8.63
CA ALA A 24 -0.43 1.52 -7.83
C ALA A 24 -0.81 1.59 -6.34
N ILE A 25 0.19 1.54 -5.45
CA ILE A 25 -0.02 1.66 -3.99
C ILE A 25 -0.59 3.02 -3.58
N THR A 26 -0.41 4.05 -4.41
CA THR A 26 -0.86 5.39 -4.12
C THR A 26 -2.40 5.43 -4.17
N PRO A 27 -3.07 5.83 -3.07
CA PRO A 27 -4.52 5.94 -3.06
C PRO A 27 -5.04 6.94 -4.09
N MET A 28 -6.32 6.83 -4.43
CA MET A 28 -7.03 7.85 -5.22
C MET A 28 -6.88 9.24 -4.56
N GLY A 29 -6.24 10.18 -5.26
CA GLY A 29 -5.92 11.53 -4.74
C GLY A 29 -4.62 11.63 -3.93
N GLY A 30 -3.87 10.54 -3.79
CA GLY A 30 -2.59 10.49 -3.09
C GLY A 30 -2.69 10.23 -1.58
N PHE A 31 -1.54 9.95 -0.96
CA PHE A 31 -1.45 9.90 0.49
C PHE A 31 -1.64 11.29 1.08
N VAL A 32 -2.60 11.44 2.00
CA VAL A 32 -3.00 12.74 2.56
C VAL A 32 -1.82 13.47 3.18
N ARG A 33 -1.51 14.67 2.66
CA ARG A 33 -0.34 15.51 3.01
C ARG A 33 1.03 14.86 2.80
N TYR A 34 1.13 13.78 2.02
CA TYR A 34 2.41 13.23 1.53
C TYR A 34 2.50 13.37 0.01
N GLY A 35 1.56 12.79 -0.73
CA GLY A 35 1.53 12.80 -2.18
C GLY A 35 1.58 11.40 -2.79
N VAL A 36 2.25 11.29 -3.94
CA VAL A 36 2.35 10.05 -4.73
C VAL A 36 3.66 9.32 -4.40
N VAL A 37 3.58 8.01 -4.20
CA VAL A 37 4.74 7.14 -4.03
C VAL A 37 5.16 6.64 -5.41
N LYS A 38 6.29 7.15 -5.92
CA LYS A 38 6.89 6.75 -7.21
C LYS A 38 8.17 5.92 -7.06
N ASN A 39 8.69 5.83 -5.85
CA ASN A 39 9.96 5.17 -5.55
C ASN A 39 9.71 3.84 -4.84
N ASP A 40 10.79 3.08 -4.66
CA ASP A 40 10.78 1.86 -3.85
C ASP A 40 10.20 2.13 -2.46
N PHE A 41 9.39 1.20 -1.97
CA PHE A 41 8.73 1.34 -0.68
C PHE A 41 8.69 0.03 0.08
N LEU A 42 8.54 0.17 1.40
CA LEU A 42 8.36 -0.94 2.32
C LEU A 42 6.99 -0.84 2.97
N MET A 43 6.20 -1.90 2.87
CA MET A 43 4.94 -2.02 3.62
C MET A 43 5.21 -2.80 4.90
N LEU A 44 5.04 -2.16 6.05
CA LEU A 44 5.21 -2.76 7.37
C LEU A 44 3.85 -3.04 8.02
N LYS A 45 3.73 -4.16 8.72
CA LYS A 45 2.55 -4.45 9.55
C LYS A 45 2.45 -3.47 10.72
N GLY A 46 1.28 -2.86 10.90
CA GLY A 46 0.97 -1.98 12.03
C GLY A 46 1.34 -0.52 11.79
N SER A 47 1.78 0.17 12.85
CA SER A 47 2.17 1.58 12.83
C SER A 47 3.66 1.77 13.11
N VAL A 48 4.22 2.89 12.68
CA VAL A 48 5.62 3.27 12.88
C VAL A 48 5.64 4.62 13.62
N PRO A 49 6.57 4.83 14.57
CA PRO A 49 6.67 6.11 15.26
C PRO A 49 6.97 7.27 14.30
N GLY A 50 6.26 8.37 14.51
CA GLY A 50 6.44 9.60 13.75
C GLY A 50 5.25 9.95 12.86
N VAL A 51 5.25 11.18 12.36
CA VAL A 51 4.24 11.67 11.43
C VAL A 51 4.69 11.44 9.99
N LYS A 52 3.74 11.43 9.05
CA LYS A 52 4.01 11.45 7.61
C LYS A 52 5.05 12.51 7.23
N LYS A 53 5.86 12.23 6.19
CA LYS A 53 7.03 13.01 5.72
C LYS A 53 8.26 12.99 6.63
N ARG A 54 8.22 12.37 7.82
CA ARG A 54 9.40 12.23 8.68
C ARG A 54 10.34 11.16 8.11
N VAL A 55 11.64 11.41 8.17
CA VAL A 55 12.68 10.41 7.88
C VAL A 55 12.63 9.31 8.95
N ILE A 56 12.66 8.06 8.51
CA ILE A 56 12.61 6.88 9.39
C ILE A 56 13.83 6.01 9.11
N THR A 57 14.56 5.63 10.15
CA THR A 57 15.67 4.69 10.06
C THR A 57 15.18 3.28 10.44
N LEU A 58 15.26 2.34 9.50
CA LEU A 58 14.90 0.94 9.72
C LEU A 58 16.16 0.12 10.05
N ARG A 59 16.10 -0.72 11.09
CA ARG A 59 17.17 -1.66 11.45
C ARG A 59 16.68 -3.09 11.34
N LYS A 60 17.57 -4.00 10.94
CA LYS A 60 17.34 -5.45 11.11
C LYS A 60 17.16 -5.78 12.59
N SER A 61 16.46 -6.88 12.88
CA SER A 61 16.36 -7.37 14.25
C SER A 61 17.75 -7.77 14.78
N LEU A 62 17.99 -7.50 16.06
CA LEU A 62 19.21 -7.93 16.74
C LEU A 62 19.11 -9.36 17.28
N MET A 63 17.89 -9.90 17.36
CA MET A 63 17.63 -11.23 17.87
C MET A 63 17.07 -12.12 16.76
N THR A 64 17.45 -13.39 16.78
CA THR A 64 16.83 -14.41 15.92
C THR A 64 15.42 -14.69 16.43
N HIS A 65 14.41 -14.32 15.64
CA HIS A 65 13.02 -14.59 15.96
C HIS A 65 12.68 -16.05 15.63
N THR A 66 12.25 -16.82 16.63
CA THR A 66 11.83 -18.22 16.48
C THR A 66 10.32 -18.41 16.60
N SER A 67 9.57 -17.35 16.93
CA SER A 67 8.13 -17.45 17.13
C SER A 67 7.42 -17.76 15.80
N ARG A 68 6.38 -18.62 15.86
CA ARG A 68 5.58 -18.99 14.67
C ARG A 68 4.99 -17.77 13.96
N ARG A 69 4.62 -16.75 14.73
CA ARG A 69 4.07 -15.50 14.18
C ARG A 69 5.11 -14.81 13.29
N ASP A 70 6.36 -14.76 13.73
CA ASP A 70 7.44 -14.03 13.04
C ASP A 70 7.92 -14.76 11.77
N LEU A 71 7.88 -16.10 11.82
CA LEU A 71 8.28 -17.00 10.73
C LEU A 71 7.20 -17.18 9.66
N GLU A 72 5.99 -16.66 9.88
CA GLU A 72 4.89 -16.75 8.93
C GLU A 72 5.26 -16.07 7.59
N LYS A 73 5.00 -16.78 6.49
CA LYS A 73 5.09 -16.25 5.12
C LYS A 73 3.76 -15.60 4.77
N ILE A 74 3.79 -14.32 4.42
CA ILE A 74 2.58 -13.52 4.21
C ILE A 74 2.41 -13.27 2.72
N ASN A 75 1.29 -13.77 2.18
CA ASN A 75 0.82 -13.45 0.83
C ASN A 75 -0.40 -12.54 0.97
N LEU A 76 -0.29 -11.32 0.43
CA LEU A 76 -1.38 -10.35 0.48
C LEU A 76 -2.45 -10.72 -0.57
N LYS A 77 -3.72 -10.68 -0.17
CA LYS A 77 -4.85 -10.93 -1.08
C LYS A 77 -5.43 -9.67 -1.72
N PHE A 78 -5.34 -8.55 -1.00
CA PHE A 78 -5.94 -7.30 -1.43
C PHE A 78 -5.21 -6.12 -0.78
N ILE A 79 -5.08 -5.03 -1.53
CA ILE A 79 -4.55 -3.75 -1.06
C ILE A 79 -5.57 -2.67 -1.37
N ASP A 80 -5.92 -1.91 -0.34
CA ASP A 80 -6.87 -0.81 -0.43
C ASP A 80 -6.18 0.47 -0.92
N THR A 81 -6.56 0.90 -2.11
CA THR A 81 -6.13 2.12 -2.81
C THR A 81 -7.26 3.16 -2.88
N SER A 82 -8.32 2.97 -2.10
CA SER A 82 -9.39 3.97 -1.96
C SER A 82 -8.87 5.26 -1.34
N SER A 83 -9.50 6.38 -1.71
CA SER A 83 -9.14 7.71 -1.19
C SER A 83 -9.09 7.73 0.34
N LYS A 84 -8.01 8.31 0.87
CA LYS A 84 -7.86 8.58 2.32
C LYS A 84 -8.26 10.00 2.70
N PHE A 85 -8.70 10.78 1.73
CA PHE A 85 -9.32 12.08 1.96
C PHE A 85 -10.85 11.89 1.98
N GLY A 86 -11.43 11.84 3.18
CA GLY A 86 -12.84 11.50 3.39
C GLY A 86 -13.12 9.99 3.36
N HIS A 87 -14.32 9.61 2.93
CA HIS A 87 -14.76 8.21 2.84
C HIS A 87 -14.52 7.67 1.43
N GLY A 88 -13.42 6.93 1.23
CA GLY A 88 -13.09 6.29 -0.04
C GLY A 88 -14.07 5.17 -0.41
N ARG A 89 -14.62 5.20 -1.63
CA ARG A 89 -15.60 4.20 -2.13
C ARG A 89 -15.10 3.33 -3.29
N PHE A 90 -14.09 3.79 -4.02
CA PHE A 90 -13.59 3.14 -5.24
C PHE A 90 -12.07 2.97 -5.14
N GLN A 91 -11.56 1.87 -5.67
CA GLN A 91 -10.12 1.55 -5.65
C GLN A 91 -9.39 2.18 -6.84
N THR A 92 -10.06 2.24 -7.99
CA THR A 92 -9.54 2.80 -9.23
C THR A 92 -10.45 3.87 -9.81
N ALA A 93 -9.90 4.73 -10.67
CA ALA A 93 -10.68 5.72 -11.41
C ALA A 93 -11.66 5.05 -12.39
N ALA A 94 -11.24 3.92 -12.99
CA ALA A 94 -12.06 3.12 -13.89
C ALA A 94 -13.30 2.54 -13.20
N GLU A 95 -13.15 2.00 -11.98
CA GLU A 95 -14.29 1.56 -11.16
C GLU A 95 -15.25 2.70 -10.86
N LYS A 96 -14.71 3.89 -10.51
CA LYS A 96 -15.53 5.07 -10.24
C LYS A 96 -16.33 5.50 -11.47
N SER A 97 -15.70 5.56 -12.65
CA SER A 97 -16.39 5.92 -13.89
C SER A 97 -17.43 4.89 -14.30
N ALA A 98 -17.13 3.59 -14.15
CA ALA A 98 -18.06 2.52 -14.47
C ALA A 98 -19.29 2.55 -13.55
N PHE A 99 -19.10 2.84 -12.26
CA PHE A 99 -20.19 2.95 -11.30
C PHE A 99 -21.02 4.22 -11.45
N MET A 100 -20.38 5.37 -11.63
CA MET A 100 -21.06 6.67 -11.72
C MET A 100 -21.71 6.94 -13.08
N GLY A 101 -21.25 6.24 -14.13
CA GLY A 101 -21.69 6.49 -15.50
C GLY A 101 -21.18 7.82 -16.06
N GLN A 102 -21.82 8.27 -17.14
CA GLN A 102 -21.53 9.58 -17.72
C GLN A 102 -22.03 10.68 -16.78
N LEU A 103 -21.14 11.61 -16.45
CA LEU A 103 -21.44 12.81 -15.67
C LEU A 103 -21.80 13.95 -16.63
N LYS A 104 -22.53 14.95 -16.10
CA LYS A 104 -22.94 16.16 -16.84
C LYS A 104 -21.76 17.06 -17.18
#